data_AF-A0A937CSC8-F1
#
_entry.id   AF-A0A937CSC8-F1
#
_cell.length_a   1.000
_cell.length_b   1.000
_cell.length_c   1.000
_cell.angle_alpha   90.00
_cell.angle_beta   90.00
_cell.angle_gamma   90.00
#
_symmetry.space_group_name_H-M   'P 1'
#
loop_
_entity.id
_entity.type
_entity.pdbx_description
1 polymer ?
#
loop_
_entity_poly.entity_id
_entity_poly.type
_entity_poly.pdbx_seq_one_letter_code
_entity_poly.pdbx_strand_id
1 'polypeptide(L)'
;MFTAAALACLMVAAPAMAREPAKGESVTSTVEVGKLRVALPPGKWNVVAEQTGNASSADGIPTGGTYKSYFLVQYDEAKRFVGSFHIRATTEPGNPIEWRDKTCGREDTLYRAVLGGPAHAQDCVLMNHLVRYFQAQPRDHAEREVWKWIQAQEVQMPKTVLQVQERFFKGSEYLWVDYTVNPELVDFVPSTVTDWRGSEWHPDFVKTDPERQEYIEHVKKWAFSNAKVHQAALDQGRTGEIAPYPR
;
A
#
# COMPACT_ATOMS: atom_id res chain seq x y z
N MET A 1 19.53 -57.94 -8.92
CA MET A 1 18.58 -56.82 -8.98
C MET A 1 18.93 -55.86 -7.85
N PHE A 2 19.56 -54.72 -8.15
CA PHE A 2 19.83 -53.66 -7.18
C PHE A 2 19.08 -52.42 -7.63
N THR A 3 18.09 -52.00 -6.84
CA THR A 3 17.32 -50.78 -7.08
C THR A 3 17.94 -49.68 -6.23
N ALA A 4 18.57 -48.70 -6.89
CA ALA A 4 19.10 -47.52 -6.22
C ALA A 4 17.96 -46.51 -5.98
N ALA A 5 17.70 -46.17 -4.72
CA ALA A 5 16.78 -45.11 -4.33
C ALA A 5 17.51 -43.77 -4.40
N ALA A 6 17.05 -42.87 -5.28
CA ALA A 6 17.55 -41.50 -5.35
C ALA A 6 16.93 -40.66 -4.23
N LEU A 7 17.77 -40.17 -3.31
CA LEU A 7 17.40 -39.17 -2.31
C LEU A 7 17.30 -37.81 -3.01
N ALA A 8 16.08 -37.27 -3.15
CA ALA A 8 15.88 -35.89 -3.55
C ALA A 8 16.13 -34.98 -2.34
N CYS A 9 17.27 -34.29 -2.31
CA CYS A 9 17.51 -33.21 -1.36
C CYS A 9 16.59 -32.03 -1.69
N LEU A 10 15.54 -31.84 -0.88
CA LEU A 10 14.81 -30.58 -0.80
C LEU A 10 15.76 -29.49 -0.31
N MET A 11 16.24 -28.64 -1.22
CA MET A 11 16.89 -27.39 -0.84
C MET A 11 15.82 -26.47 -0.25
N VAL A 12 15.79 -26.36 1.08
CA VAL A 12 15.05 -25.32 1.78
C VAL A 12 15.81 -24.02 1.51
N ALA A 13 15.28 -23.16 0.63
CA ALA A 13 15.81 -21.82 0.43
C ALA A 13 15.70 -21.07 1.77
N ALA A 14 16.84 -20.64 2.32
CA ALA A 14 16.83 -19.74 3.46
C ALA A 14 16.05 -18.47 3.08
N PRO A 15 15.16 -17.95 3.96
CA PRO A 15 14.45 -16.72 3.67
C PRO A 15 15.48 -15.64 3.42
N ALA A 16 15.42 -15.02 2.23
CA ALA A 16 16.28 -13.89 1.90
C ALA A 16 16.12 -12.85 3.02
N MET A 17 17.23 -12.43 3.63
CA MET A 17 17.18 -11.39 4.63
C MET A 17 16.56 -10.15 3.97
N ALA A 18 15.54 -9.59 4.62
CA ALA A 18 14.96 -8.33 4.20
C ALA A 18 16.10 -7.30 4.10
N ARG A 19 16.12 -6.56 3.00
CA ARG A 19 17.05 -5.46 2.75
C ARG A 19 16.29 -4.30 2.15
N GLU A 20 16.90 -3.13 2.16
CA GLU A 20 16.37 -2.01 1.41
C GLU A 20 16.32 -2.36 -0.08
N PRO A 21 15.14 -2.20 -0.71
CA PRO A 21 15.03 -2.53 -2.10
C PRO A 21 15.70 -1.49 -3.00
N ALA A 22 16.14 -1.93 -4.17
CA ALA A 22 16.68 -1.08 -5.22
C ALA A 22 15.65 -0.88 -6.34
N LYS A 23 15.58 0.33 -6.90
CA LYS A 23 14.75 0.60 -8.08
C LYS A 23 15.09 -0.34 -9.25
N GLY A 24 14.05 -0.91 -9.86
CA GLY A 24 14.14 -1.84 -10.99
C GLY A 24 14.20 -3.32 -10.59
N GLU A 25 14.31 -3.64 -9.31
CA GLU A 25 14.24 -5.03 -8.87
C GLU A 25 12.81 -5.48 -8.58
N SER A 26 12.65 -6.80 -8.37
CA SER A 26 11.42 -7.35 -7.84
C SER A 26 11.64 -7.94 -6.45
N VAL A 27 10.66 -7.73 -5.57
CA VAL A 27 10.68 -8.19 -4.18
C VAL A 27 9.42 -8.98 -3.85
N THR A 28 9.51 -9.78 -2.79
CA THR A 28 8.41 -10.60 -2.26
C THR A 28 8.41 -10.51 -0.74
N SER A 29 7.23 -10.65 -0.13
CA SER A 29 7.01 -10.85 1.31
C SER A 29 7.39 -9.70 2.25
N THR A 30 8.57 -9.09 2.15
CA THR A 30 9.04 -8.04 3.08
C THR A 30 10.09 -7.16 2.43
N VAL A 31 10.10 -5.87 2.79
CA VAL A 31 11.14 -4.90 2.44
C VAL A 31 11.60 -4.12 3.67
N GLU A 32 12.86 -3.68 3.67
CA GLU A 32 13.33 -2.70 4.66
C GLU A 32 13.13 -1.27 4.13
N VAL A 33 12.67 -0.38 5.02
CA VAL A 33 12.54 1.06 4.74
C VAL A 33 13.06 1.80 5.96
N GLY A 34 14.28 2.35 5.86
CA GLY A 34 14.97 2.87 7.04
C GLY A 34 15.24 1.76 8.05
N LYS A 35 14.69 1.88 9.26
CA LYS A 35 14.84 0.87 10.33
C LYS A 35 13.67 -0.10 10.41
N LEU A 36 12.64 0.10 9.58
CA LEU A 36 11.42 -0.69 9.63
C LEU A 36 11.48 -1.82 8.62
N ARG A 37 10.95 -2.98 9.03
CA ARG A 37 10.66 -4.08 8.13
C ARG A 37 9.17 -4.07 7.85
N VAL A 38 8.80 -3.85 6.61
CA VAL A 38 7.41 -3.71 6.17
C VAL A 38 7.03 -4.94 5.38
N ALA A 39 5.98 -5.64 5.82
CA ALA A 39 5.47 -6.79 5.12
C ALA A 39 4.81 -6.36 3.79
N LEU A 40 4.87 -7.22 2.79
CA LEU A 40 4.22 -7.01 1.50
C LEU A 40 3.12 -8.07 1.32
N PRO A 41 2.02 -7.72 0.63
CA PRO A 41 1.02 -8.70 0.25
C PRO A 41 1.65 -9.77 -0.63
N PRO A 42 1.09 -11.00 -0.61
CA PRO A 42 1.53 -12.08 -1.47
C PRO A 42 1.61 -11.68 -2.94
N GLY A 43 2.76 -11.88 -3.54
CA GLY A 43 3.00 -11.51 -4.92
C GLY A 43 4.44 -11.08 -5.18
N LYS A 44 4.75 -10.99 -6.47
CA LYS A 44 5.98 -10.39 -6.97
C LYS A 44 5.72 -8.91 -7.23
N TRP A 45 6.44 -8.06 -6.51
CA TRP A 45 6.30 -6.61 -6.56
C TRP A 45 7.49 -5.98 -7.26
N ASN A 46 7.25 -5.13 -8.25
CA ASN A 46 8.32 -4.41 -8.94
C ASN A 46 8.56 -3.08 -8.23
N VAL A 47 9.80 -2.79 -7.88
CA VAL A 47 10.19 -1.53 -7.22
C VAL A 47 10.39 -0.49 -8.31
N VAL A 48 9.44 0.43 -8.46
CA VAL A 48 9.37 1.33 -9.61
C VAL A 48 9.95 2.70 -9.31
N ALA A 49 9.73 3.20 -8.11
CA ALA A 49 10.28 4.46 -7.65
C ALA A 49 10.89 4.32 -6.25
N GLU A 50 11.95 5.06 -6.02
CA GLU A 50 12.62 5.23 -4.74
C GLU A 50 12.85 6.72 -4.52
N GLN A 51 12.58 7.20 -3.32
CA GLN A 51 12.77 8.60 -2.97
C GLN A 51 13.26 8.72 -1.53
N THR A 52 14.25 9.57 -1.34
CA THR A 52 14.63 10.09 -0.03
C THR A 52 14.27 11.56 0.00
N GLY A 53 13.68 12.02 1.09
CA GLY A 53 13.32 13.42 1.23
C GLY A 53 13.26 13.87 2.67
N ASN A 54 13.03 15.16 2.83
CA ASN A 54 12.73 15.75 4.13
C ASN A 54 11.22 15.92 4.23
N ALA A 55 10.65 15.48 5.34
CA ALA A 55 9.25 15.68 5.63
C ALA A 55 8.93 17.18 5.65
N SER A 56 7.89 17.57 4.93
CA SER A 56 7.42 18.94 4.82
C SER A 56 5.96 19.06 5.24
N SER A 57 5.58 20.20 5.80
CA SER A 57 4.21 20.45 6.26
C SER A 57 3.16 20.33 5.14
N ALA A 58 3.56 20.49 3.88
CA ALA A 58 2.69 20.29 2.72
C ALA A 58 2.27 18.83 2.52
N ASP A 59 3.05 17.88 3.03
CA ASP A 59 2.69 16.47 3.05
C ASP A 59 1.71 16.15 4.19
N GLY A 60 1.40 17.10 5.07
CA GLY A 60 0.71 16.83 6.33
C GLY A 60 1.67 16.39 7.45
N ILE A 61 2.97 16.28 7.15
CA ILE A 61 4.05 15.93 8.10
C ILE A 61 4.77 17.18 8.61
N PRO A 62 4.85 17.43 9.92
CA PRO A 62 5.70 18.49 10.46
C PRO A 62 7.17 18.39 10.04
N THR A 63 7.75 19.56 9.82
CA THR A 63 9.05 19.74 9.18
C THR A 63 10.18 19.14 10.02
N GLY A 64 11.09 18.39 9.37
CA GLY A 64 12.43 18.13 9.91
C GLY A 64 12.87 16.66 10.00
N GLY A 65 11.99 15.68 9.77
CA GLY A 65 12.38 14.27 9.70
C GLY A 65 12.79 13.85 8.28
N THR A 66 13.90 13.12 8.13
CA THR A 66 14.26 12.47 6.88
C THR A 66 13.42 11.21 6.69
N TYR A 67 12.97 10.97 5.47
CA TYR A 67 12.22 9.77 5.13
C TYR A 67 12.77 9.09 3.89
N LYS A 68 12.45 7.81 3.79
CA LYS A 68 12.60 7.02 2.57
C LYS A 68 11.25 6.50 2.14
N SER A 69 11.00 6.46 0.83
CA SER A 69 9.81 5.88 0.26
C SER A 69 10.09 5.01 -0.95
N TYR A 70 9.25 4.00 -1.10
CA TYR A 70 9.27 3.07 -2.21
C TYR A 70 7.89 2.93 -2.80
N PHE A 71 7.79 3.02 -4.12
CA PHE A 71 6.55 2.77 -4.84
C PHE A 71 6.68 1.48 -5.64
N LEU A 72 5.88 0.48 -5.26
CA LEU A 72 5.89 -0.85 -5.84
C LEU A 72 4.62 -1.08 -6.66
N VAL A 73 4.75 -1.84 -7.75
CA VAL A 73 3.64 -2.17 -8.65
C VAL A 73 3.60 -3.66 -8.94
N GLN A 74 2.40 -4.24 -8.89
CA GLN A 74 2.10 -5.61 -9.31
C GLN A 74 1.16 -5.59 -10.52
N TYR A 75 1.42 -6.48 -11.48
CA TYR A 75 0.56 -6.75 -12.63
C TYR A 75 0.52 -8.27 -12.90
N ASP A 76 -0.50 -8.76 -13.59
CA ASP A 76 -0.67 -10.17 -13.93
C ASP A 76 -0.02 -10.55 -15.28
N GLU A 77 -0.12 -11.81 -15.68
CA GLU A 77 0.45 -12.30 -16.94
C GLU A 77 -0.13 -11.59 -18.19
N ALA A 78 -1.37 -11.10 -18.11
CA ALA A 78 -2.01 -10.33 -19.15
C ALA A 78 -1.66 -8.82 -19.10
N LYS A 79 -0.68 -8.44 -18.28
CA LYS A 79 -0.29 -7.05 -17.98
C LYS A 79 -1.43 -6.21 -17.38
N ARG A 80 -2.44 -6.82 -16.76
CA ARG A 80 -3.45 -6.07 -16.01
C ARG A 80 -2.88 -5.65 -14.68
N PHE A 81 -3.09 -4.38 -14.32
CA PHE A 81 -2.70 -3.87 -13.01
C PHE A 81 -3.41 -4.66 -11.90
N VAL A 82 -2.64 -5.17 -10.94
CA VAL A 82 -3.18 -5.87 -9.76
C VAL A 82 -3.32 -4.92 -8.59
N GLY A 83 -2.27 -4.13 -8.35
CA GLY A 83 -2.23 -3.18 -7.25
C GLY A 83 -0.92 -2.44 -7.19
N SER A 84 -0.88 -1.43 -6.32
CA SER A 84 0.34 -0.74 -5.93
C SER A 84 0.50 -0.75 -4.42
N PHE A 85 1.75 -0.61 -4.00
CA PHE A 85 2.12 -0.52 -2.59
C PHE A 85 3.13 0.64 -2.47
N HIS A 86 2.72 1.75 -1.87
CA HIS A 86 3.57 2.89 -1.61
C HIS A 86 3.88 2.98 -0.12
N ILE A 87 5.16 2.92 0.22
CA ILE A 87 5.67 2.92 1.59
C ILE A 87 6.41 4.20 1.81
N ARG A 88 6.24 4.81 2.97
CA ARG A 88 7.09 5.90 3.42
C ARG A 88 7.36 5.74 4.91
N ALA A 89 8.63 5.77 5.30
CA ALA A 89 9.02 5.66 6.69
C ALA A 89 10.15 6.63 7.04
N THR A 90 10.19 7.06 8.30
CA THR A 90 11.28 7.86 8.84
C THR A 90 12.59 7.06 8.82
N THR A 91 13.68 7.65 8.34
CA THR A 91 15.03 7.04 8.41
C THR A 91 15.82 7.55 9.62
N GLU A 92 15.59 8.80 10.01
CA GLU A 92 16.25 9.45 11.14
C GLU A 92 15.20 10.17 12.00
N PRO A 93 15.19 9.94 13.33
CA PRO A 93 14.25 10.61 14.22
C PRO A 93 14.51 12.12 14.21
N GLY A 94 13.45 12.90 14.04
CA GLY A 94 13.47 14.37 14.11
C GLY A 94 12.88 14.90 15.41
N ASN A 95 12.50 16.18 15.40
CA ASN A 95 11.69 16.74 16.48
C ASN A 95 10.33 16.01 16.58
N PRO A 96 9.73 15.91 17.79
CA PRO A 96 8.38 15.38 17.94
C PRO A 96 7.41 16.04 16.97
N ILE A 97 6.60 15.20 16.34
CA ILE A 97 5.83 15.59 15.17
C ILE A 97 4.39 15.90 15.59
N GLU A 98 3.97 17.17 15.53
CA GLU A 98 2.56 17.60 15.70
C GLU A 98 1.78 17.60 14.36
N TRP A 99 1.16 16.48 14.03
CA TRP A 99 0.50 16.25 12.74
C TRP A 99 -0.70 17.16 12.48
N ARG A 100 -0.77 17.72 11.25
CA ARG A 100 -1.87 18.60 10.79
C ARG A 100 -2.79 17.96 9.75
N ASP A 101 -2.39 16.79 9.26
CA ASP A 101 -3.21 15.89 8.46
C ASP A 101 -4.58 15.64 9.14
N LYS A 102 -5.64 15.61 8.34
CA LYS A 102 -7.00 15.21 8.76
C LYS A 102 -7.49 13.95 8.04
N THR A 103 -6.58 13.14 7.52
CA THR A 103 -6.86 11.87 6.83
C THR A 103 -7.71 10.99 7.73
N CYS A 104 -7.29 10.79 8.99
CA CYS A 104 -8.10 10.04 9.96
C CYS A 104 -9.34 10.83 10.44
N GLY A 105 -9.48 12.10 10.06
CA GLY A 105 -10.68 12.90 10.31
C GLY A 105 -11.75 12.79 9.22
N ARG A 106 -11.46 12.17 8.06
CA ARG A 106 -12.43 12.07 6.96
C ARG A 106 -13.60 11.15 7.29
N GLU A 107 -14.78 11.57 6.83
CA GLU A 107 -16.05 10.84 7.03
C GLU A 107 -16.73 10.45 5.72
N ASP A 108 -16.24 10.97 4.60
CA ASP A 108 -16.74 10.74 3.25
C ASP A 108 -15.98 9.59 2.55
N THR A 109 -15.65 8.54 3.29
CA THR A 109 -14.81 7.42 2.81
C THR A 109 -15.51 6.08 2.96
N LEU A 110 -14.99 5.05 2.29
CA LEU A 110 -15.56 3.69 2.30
C LEU A 110 -15.40 3.00 3.67
N TYR A 111 -14.33 3.35 4.37
CA TYR A 111 -14.02 2.84 5.69
C TYR A 111 -13.06 3.77 6.42
N ARG A 112 -13.15 3.75 7.74
CA ARG A 112 -12.17 4.35 8.64
C ARG A 112 -12.18 3.60 9.96
N ALA A 113 -11.00 3.29 10.50
CA ALA A 113 -10.83 2.89 11.89
C ALA A 113 -9.60 3.57 12.49
N VAL A 114 -9.79 4.17 13.67
CA VAL A 114 -8.70 4.65 14.52
C VAL A 114 -8.16 3.47 15.31
N LEU A 115 -6.85 3.22 15.26
CA LEU A 115 -6.23 2.03 15.82
C LEU A 115 -5.65 2.24 17.23
N GLY A 116 -5.89 3.40 17.83
CA GLY A 116 -5.41 3.78 19.16
C GLY A 116 -4.55 5.04 19.11
N GLY A 117 -3.79 5.29 20.19
CA GLY A 117 -2.92 6.45 20.30
C GLY A 117 -3.63 7.74 20.75
N PRO A 118 -2.87 8.76 21.18
CA PRO A 118 -3.44 10.07 21.50
C PRO A 118 -4.04 10.72 20.24
N ALA A 119 -5.01 11.61 20.38
CA ALA A 119 -5.76 12.20 19.25
C ALA A 119 -4.86 12.89 18.18
N HIS A 120 -3.67 13.36 18.58
CA HIS A 120 -2.68 13.96 17.68
C HIS A 120 -1.83 12.95 16.91
N ALA A 121 -1.85 11.67 17.29
CA ALA A 121 -1.08 10.64 16.62
C ALA A 121 -1.65 10.32 15.23
N GLN A 122 -2.96 10.41 14.98
CA GLN A 122 -3.55 10.02 13.68
C GLN A 122 -3.27 8.54 13.31
N ASP A 123 -3.20 7.63 14.29
CA ASP A 123 -3.04 6.19 14.01
C ASP A 123 -4.35 5.62 13.45
N CYS A 124 -4.40 5.41 12.13
CA CYS A 124 -5.61 4.92 11.49
C CYS A 124 -5.37 4.09 10.23
N VAL A 125 -6.42 3.35 9.88
CA VAL A 125 -6.63 2.79 8.55
C VAL A 125 -7.86 3.44 7.93
N LEU A 126 -7.75 3.82 6.67
CA LEU A 126 -8.79 4.45 5.89
C LEU A 126 -8.90 3.76 4.53
N MET A 127 -10.12 3.62 4.01
CA MET A 127 -10.32 3.16 2.64
C MET A 127 -11.11 4.18 1.84
N ASN A 128 -10.65 4.45 0.63
CA ASN A 128 -11.29 5.34 -0.32
C ASN A 128 -11.26 4.70 -1.72
N HIS A 129 -11.84 5.37 -2.71
CA HIS A 129 -11.61 5.07 -4.12
C HIS A 129 -10.89 6.24 -4.80
N LEU A 130 -10.03 5.90 -5.76
CA LEU A 130 -9.36 6.86 -6.62
C LEU A 130 -9.90 6.69 -8.03
N VAL A 131 -10.43 7.77 -8.60
CA VAL A 131 -10.82 7.85 -10.00
C VAL A 131 -9.68 8.44 -10.83
N ARG A 132 -9.64 8.13 -12.13
CA ARG A 132 -8.59 8.59 -13.06
C ARG A 132 -7.19 8.16 -12.62
N TYR A 133 -7.08 7.02 -11.94
CA TYR A 133 -5.82 6.56 -11.37
C TYR A 133 -4.77 6.34 -12.47
N PHE A 134 -3.70 7.14 -12.43
CA PHE A 134 -2.66 7.20 -13.48
C PHE A 134 -3.15 7.38 -14.93
N GLN A 135 -4.35 7.92 -15.14
CA GLN A 135 -4.84 8.26 -16.49
C GLN A 135 -4.20 9.53 -17.05
N ALA A 136 -3.65 10.37 -16.17
CA ALA A 136 -2.86 11.53 -16.53
C ALA A 136 -1.56 11.53 -15.72
N GLN A 137 -0.55 12.25 -16.22
CA GLN A 137 0.73 12.36 -15.55
C GLN A 137 0.57 13.02 -14.16
N PRO A 138 1.02 12.38 -13.08
CA PRO A 138 0.98 12.94 -11.73
C PRO A 138 1.88 14.17 -11.54
N ARG A 139 1.65 14.89 -10.44
CA ARG A 139 2.54 16.01 -10.02
C ARG A 139 3.61 15.57 -9.02
N ASP A 140 3.37 14.52 -8.25
CA ASP A 140 4.39 13.98 -7.35
C ASP A 140 5.53 13.33 -8.16
N HIS A 141 6.76 13.43 -7.64
CA HIS A 141 7.95 12.93 -8.35
C HIS A 141 7.96 11.40 -8.45
N ALA A 142 7.74 10.69 -7.34
CA ALA A 142 7.72 9.23 -7.32
C ALA A 142 6.55 8.70 -8.18
N GLU A 143 5.37 9.30 -8.04
CA GLU A 143 4.20 8.94 -8.86
C GLU A 143 4.44 9.17 -10.37
N ARG A 144 5.17 10.22 -10.76
CA ARG A 144 5.56 10.43 -12.17
C ARG A 144 6.48 9.33 -12.69
N GLU A 145 7.42 8.86 -11.89
CA GLU A 145 8.27 7.73 -12.29
C GLU A 145 7.43 6.47 -12.51
N VAL A 146 6.49 6.22 -11.59
CA VAL A 146 5.54 5.11 -11.70
C VAL A 146 4.68 5.21 -12.96
N TRP A 147 4.11 6.39 -13.21
CA TRP A 147 3.32 6.64 -14.42
C TRP A 147 4.12 6.36 -15.69
N LYS A 148 5.38 6.85 -15.80
CA LYS A 148 6.24 6.59 -16.95
C LYS A 148 6.54 5.09 -17.11
N TRP A 149 6.82 4.40 -16.02
CA TRP A 149 7.09 2.97 -16.03
C TRP A 149 5.87 2.16 -16.46
N ILE A 150 4.67 2.49 -15.96
CA ILE A 150 3.40 1.86 -16.36
C ILE A 150 3.21 1.95 -17.87
N GLN A 151 3.45 3.13 -18.46
CA GLN A 151 3.37 3.32 -19.92
C GLN A 151 4.42 2.48 -20.65
N ALA A 152 5.68 2.49 -20.18
CA ALA A 152 6.77 1.74 -20.80
C ALA A 152 6.60 0.22 -20.73
N GLN A 153 5.95 -0.30 -19.69
CA GLN A 153 5.65 -1.71 -19.53
C GLN A 153 4.33 -2.12 -20.20
N GLU A 154 3.56 -1.16 -20.71
CA GLU A 154 2.22 -1.37 -21.29
C GLU A 154 1.26 -2.04 -20.29
N VAL A 155 1.33 -1.63 -19.02
CA VAL A 155 0.42 -2.14 -17.99
C VAL A 155 -0.96 -1.55 -18.22
N GLN A 156 -1.96 -2.42 -18.32
CA GLN A 156 -3.36 -2.05 -18.46
C GLN A 156 -3.88 -1.54 -17.12
N MET A 157 -4.18 -0.25 -17.05
CA MET A 157 -4.62 0.42 -15.84
C MET A 157 -6.15 0.48 -15.74
N PRO A 158 -6.76 0.15 -14.59
CA PRO A 158 -8.17 0.42 -14.37
C PRO A 158 -8.43 1.91 -14.26
N LYS A 159 -9.66 2.33 -14.54
CA LYS A 159 -10.10 3.73 -14.35
C LYS A 159 -10.21 4.11 -12.88
N THR A 160 -10.63 3.14 -12.06
CA THR A 160 -10.88 3.31 -10.63
C THR A 160 -10.18 2.21 -9.85
N VAL A 161 -9.50 2.58 -8.77
CA VAL A 161 -8.94 1.64 -7.80
C VAL A 161 -9.52 1.91 -6.43
N LEU A 162 -9.58 0.86 -5.61
CA LEU A 162 -9.77 1.02 -4.17
C LEU A 162 -8.41 1.34 -3.54
N GLN A 163 -8.36 2.34 -2.68
CA GLN A 163 -7.16 2.71 -1.94
C GLN A 163 -7.35 2.40 -0.46
N VAL A 164 -6.35 1.75 0.15
CA VAL A 164 -6.25 1.61 1.61
C VAL A 164 -5.05 2.43 2.05
N GLN A 165 -5.28 3.34 3.01
CA GLN A 165 -4.27 4.22 3.56
C GLN A 165 -4.08 3.86 5.03
N GLU A 166 -2.85 3.56 5.40
CA GLU A 166 -2.43 3.27 6.75
C GLU A 166 -1.47 4.36 7.20
N ARG A 167 -1.73 4.92 8.38
CA ARG A 167 -0.94 5.99 8.96
C ARG A 167 -0.64 5.61 10.40
N PHE A 168 0.64 5.50 10.74
CA PHE A 168 1.11 5.12 12.08
C PHE A 168 2.22 6.05 12.55
N PHE A 169 2.19 6.38 13.84
CA PHE A 169 3.04 7.40 14.41
C PHE A 169 3.49 7.03 15.83
N LYS A 170 4.78 7.24 16.10
CA LYS A 170 5.39 6.97 17.39
C LYS A 170 6.47 7.98 17.70
N GLY A 171 6.14 8.99 18.52
CA GLY A 171 7.06 10.08 18.83
C GLY A 171 7.41 10.89 17.57
N SER A 172 8.65 10.75 17.10
CA SER A 172 9.14 11.38 15.85
C SER A 172 9.22 10.42 14.66
N GLU A 173 8.81 9.17 14.83
CA GLU A 173 8.84 8.15 13.79
C GLU A 173 7.44 7.96 13.19
N TYR A 174 7.38 7.65 11.91
CA TYR A 174 6.15 7.30 11.24
C TYR A 174 6.34 6.19 10.20
N LEU A 175 5.23 5.50 9.93
CA LEU A 175 5.07 4.58 8.82
C LEU A 175 3.77 4.89 8.10
N TRP A 176 3.89 5.20 6.82
CA TRP A 176 2.75 5.34 5.91
C TRP A 176 2.78 4.23 4.89
N VAL A 177 1.61 3.64 4.68
CA VAL A 177 1.43 2.64 3.64
C VAL A 177 0.16 2.95 2.87
N ASP A 178 0.29 3.08 1.56
CA ASP A 178 -0.85 3.21 0.66
C ASP A 178 -0.90 2.00 -0.27
N TYR A 179 -2.00 1.27 -0.20
CA TYR A 179 -2.32 0.18 -1.10
C TYR A 179 -3.32 0.66 -2.12
N THR A 180 -3.18 0.20 -3.35
CA THR A 180 -4.30 0.20 -4.29
C THR A 180 -4.64 -1.20 -4.74
N VAL A 181 -5.93 -1.43 -4.96
CA VAL A 181 -6.51 -2.70 -5.40
C VAL A 181 -7.33 -2.45 -6.66
N ASN A 182 -7.13 -3.28 -7.67
CA ASN A 182 -7.95 -3.26 -8.88
C ASN A 182 -9.25 -4.06 -8.68
N PRO A 183 -10.42 -3.41 -8.57
CA PRO A 183 -11.68 -4.14 -8.43
C PRO A 183 -12.09 -4.90 -9.71
N GLU A 184 -11.54 -4.57 -10.87
CA GLU A 184 -11.86 -5.25 -12.13
C GLU A 184 -11.30 -6.69 -12.18
N LEU A 185 -10.42 -7.07 -11.23
CA LEU A 185 -9.91 -8.44 -11.11
C LEU A 185 -10.88 -9.40 -10.41
N VAL A 186 -11.97 -8.88 -9.85
CA VAL A 186 -13.02 -9.64 -9.17
C VAL A 186 -14.37 -9.50 -9.88
N ASP A 187 -14.30 -9.31 -11.21
CA ASP A 187 -15.42 -9.20 -12.14
C ASP A 187 -16.33 -7.97 -12.00
N PHE A 188 -15.92 -6.95 -11.21
CA PHE A 188 -16.62 -5.66 -11.28
C PHE A 188 -16.38 -4.96 -12.62
N VAL A 189 -17.45 -4.45 -13.20
CA VAL A 189 -17.41 -3.70 -14.46
C VAL A 189 -16.54 -2.43 -14.29
N PRO A 190 -15.65 -2.14 -15.27
CA PRO A 190 -14.85 -0.91 -15.26
C PRO A 190 -15.72 0.34 -15.10
N SER A 191 -15.34 1.23 -14.19
CA SER A 191 -16.08 2.46 -13.92
C SER A 191 -16.21 3.31 -15.19
N THR A 192 -17.39 3.86 -15.44
CA THR A 192 -17.64 4.71 -16.62
C THR A 192 -17.45 6.19 -16.34
N VAL A 193 -17.52 6.57 -15.06
CA VAL A 193 -17.38 7.95 -14.62
C VAL A 193 -15.94 8.28 -14.28
N THR A 194 -15.66 9.58 -14.21
CA THR A 194 -14.31 10.08 -13.92
C THR A 194 -14.29 11.09 -12.77
N ASP A 195 -15.46 11.42 -12.22
CA ASP A 195 -15.58 12.25 -11.03
C ASP A 195 -15.73 11.36 -9.79
N TRP A 196 -15.17 11.81 -8.68
CA TRP A 196 -15.11 10.99 -7.47
C TRP A 196 -16.50 10.76 -6.85
N ARG A 197 -17.37 11.78 -6.85
CA ARG A 197 -18.69 11.73 -6.19
C ARG A 197 -19.69 10.85 -6.95
N GLY A 198 -19.61 10.82 -8.27
CA GLY A 198 -20.47 10.01 -9.14
C GLY A 198 -19.99 8.58 -9.32
N SER A 199 -18.83 8.20 -8.78
CA SER A 199 -18.29 6.84 -8.90
C SER A 199 -19.18 5.82 -8.21
N GLU A 200 -19.36 4.67 -8.85
CA GLU A 200 -20.06 3.51 -8.30
C GLU A 200 -19.41 3.00 -7.00
N TRP A 201 -18.14 3.39 -6.76
CA TRP A 201 -17.38 3.13 -5.55
C TRP A 201 -17.49 4.23 -4.49
N HIS A 202 -18.28 5.28 -4.70
CA HIS A 202 -18.57 6.27 -3.67
C HIS A 202 -19.48 5.66 -2.59
N PRO A 203 -19.32 6.00 -1.29
CA PRO A 203 -20.08 5.40 -0.20
C PRO A 203 -21.60 5.42 -0.40
N ASP A 204 -22.13 6.47 -1.05
CA ASP A 204 -23.56 6.59 -1.33
C ASP A 204 -24.11 5.56 -2.31
N PHE A 205 -23.29 5.05 -3.24
CA PHE A 205 -23.70 4.00 -4.18
C PHE A 205 -23.39 2.61 -3.64
N VAL A 206 -22.23 2.45 -2.99
CA VAL A 206 -21.87 1.18 -2.34
C VAL A 206 -22.95 0.75 -1.36
N LYS A 207 -23.45 1.65 -0.49
CA LYS A 207 -24.51 1.31 0.48
C LYS A 207 -25.84 0.84 -0.13
N THR A 208 -26.02 0.99 -1.44
CA THR A 208 -27.22 0.53 -2.17
C THR A 208 -26.95 -0.67 -3.07
N ASP A 209 -25.69 -1.09 -3.20
CA ASP A 209 -25.24 -2.21 -4.03
C ASP A 209 -24.75 -3.37 -3.14
N PRO A 210 -25.47 -4.50 -3.09
CA PRO A 210 -25.09 -5.62 -2.22
C PRO A 210 -23.73 -6.26 -2.54
N GLU A 211 -23.38 -6.39 -3.82
CA GLU A 211 -22.11 -7.02 -4.24
C GLU A 211 -20.92 -6.14 -3.85
N ARG A 212 -21.04 -4.83 -4.10
CA ARG A 212 -20.01 -3.87 -3.67
C ARG A 212 -19.90 -3.78 -2.16
N GLN A 213 -21.02 -3.87 -1.42
CA GLN A 213 -20.99 -3.92 0.04
C GLN A 213 -20.21 -5.13 0.54
N GLU A 214 -20.52 -6.32 0.04
CA GLU A 214 -19.82 -7.55 0.43
C GLU A 214 -18.33 -7.45 0.14
N TYR A 215 -17.97 -6.98 -1.06
CA TYR A 215 -16.56 -6.80 -1.42
C TYR A 215 -15.86 -5.78 -0.51
N ILE A 216 -16.49 -4.64 -0.23
CA ILE A 216 -15.92 -3.65 0.69
C ILE A 216 -15.78 -4.21 2.10
N GLU A 217 -16.70 -5.03 2.61
CA GLU A 217 -16.55 -5.70 3.90
C GLU A 217 -15.37 -6.68 3.92
N HIS A 218 -15.09 -7.40 2.83
CA HIS A 218 -13.90 -8.23 2.70
C HIS A 218 -12.62 -7.38 2.73
N VAL A 219 -12.57 -6.31 1.95
CA VAL A 219 -11.41 -5.40 1.91
C VAL A 219 -11.20 -4.71 3.27
N LYS A 220 -12.27 -4.33 3.97
CA LYS A 220 -12.21 -3.75 5.34
C LYS A 220 -11.53 -4.68 6.33
N LYS A 221 -11.95 -5.95 6.38
CA LYS A 221 -11.38 -6.97 7.28
C LYS A 221 -9.89 -7.18 6.98
N TRP A 222 -9.55 -7.30 5.69
CA TRP A 222 -8.16 -7.40 5.23
C TRP A 222 -7.33 -6.18 5.63
N ALA A 223 -7.81 -4.98 5.34
CA ALA A 223 -7.13 -3.72 5.62
C ALA A 223 -6.86 -3.55 7.13
N PHE A 224 -7.87 -3.80 7.96
CA PHE A 224 -7.72 -3.70 9.41
C PHE A 224 -6.74 -4.73 9.98
N SER A 225 -6.72 -5.95 9.45
CA SER A 225 -5.77 -6.99 9.86
C SER A 225 -4.33 -6.59 9.51
N ASN A 226 -4.10 -6.10 8.28
CA ASN A 226 -2.75 -5.73 7.83
C ASN A 226 -2.24 -4.46 8.50
N ALA A 227 -3.12 -3.51 8.79
CA ALA A 227 -2.77 -2.32 9.53
C ALA A 227 -2.16 -2.67 10.90
N LYS A 228 -2.66 -3.71 11.58
CA LYS A 228 -2.06 -4.20 12.84
C LYS A 228 -0.66 -4.78 12.63
N VAL A 229 -0.41 -5.45 11.51
CA VAL A 229 0.92 -5.98 11.16
C VAL A 229 1.92 -4.83 10.97
N HIS A 230 1.54 -3.77 10.27
CA HIS A 230 2.42 -2.60 10.08
C HIS A 230 2.58 -1.74 11.32
N GLN A 231 1.52 -1.59 12.13
CA GLN A 231 1.64 -0.92 13.41
C GLN A 231 2.67 -1.64 14.31
N ALA A 232 2.64 -2.97 14.34
CA ALA A 232 3.63 -3.77 15.07
C ALA A 232 5.07 -3.59 14.54
N ALA A 233 5.24 -3.34 13.23
CA ALA A 233 6.53 -3.02 12.64
C ALA A 233 7.10 -1.71 13.18
N LEU A 234 6.28 -0.67 13.27
CA LEU A 234 6.68 0.59 13.91
C LEU A 234 6.93 0.41 15.41
N ASP A 235 6.13 -0.41 16.09
CA ASP A 235 6.23 -0.54 17.54
C ASP A 235 7.42 -1.35 18.04
N GLN A 236 7.76 -2.43 17.33
CA GLN A 236 8.65 -3.48 17.82
C GLN A 236 9.72 -3.87 16.78
N GLY A 237 9.75 -3.23 15.62
CA GLY A 237 10.61 -3.64 14.49
C GLY A 237 10.27 -5.03 13.96
N ARG A 238 9.07 -5.55 14.27
CA ARG A 238 8.63 -6.91 13.91
C ARG A 238 7.81 -6.92 12.63
N THR A 239 8.01 -7.94 11.80
CA THR A 239 7.12 -8.25 10.68
C THR A 239 6.19 -9.40 11.00
N GLY A 240 5.01 -9.37 10.38
CA GLY A 240 4.09 -10.49 10.32
C GLY A 240 3.76 -10.83 8.87
N GLU A 241 2.91 -11.84 8.68
CA GLU A 241 2.35 -12.15 7.37
C GLU A 241 1.14 -11.26 7.10
N ILE A 242 1.07 -10.72 5.88
CA ILE A 242 -0.09 -10.02 5.37
C ILE A 242 -1.02 -11.02 4.70
N ALA A 243 -2.32 -10.90 4.95
CA ALA A 243 -3.32 -11.70 4.26
C ALA A 243 -3.27 -11.44 2.74
N PRO A 244 -3.51 -12.48 1.90
CA PRO A 244 -3.64 -12.28 0.47
C PRO A 244 -4.71 -11.24 0.17
N TYR A 245 -4.50 -10.49 -0.91
CA TYR A 245 -5.49 -9.54 -1.37
C TYR A 245 -6.85 -10.22 -1.58
N PRO A 246 -7.96 -9.57 -1.20
CA PRO A 246 -9.28 -10.02 -1.59
C PRO A 246 -9.41 -9.89 -3.11
N ARG A 247 -9.28 -11.05 -3.77
CA ARG A 247 -9.58 -11.29 -5.18
C ARG A 247 -10.93 -12.01 -5.29
#